data_AF-A0A961QNN1-F1
#
_entry.id   AF-A0A961QNN1-F1
#
_cell.length_a   1.000
_cell.length_b   1.000
_cell.length_c   1.000
_cell.angle_alpha   90.00
_cell.angle_beta   90.00
_cell.angle_gamma   90.00
#
_symmetry.space_group_name_H-M   'P 1'
#
loop_
_entity.id
_entity.type
_entity.pdbx_description
1 polymer ?
#
loop_
_entity_poly.entity_id
_entity_poly.type
_entity_poly.pdbx_seq_one_letter_code
_entity_poly.pdbx_strand_id
1 'polypeptide(L)'
;RCVRACEEVQVTFALTIEGRGFDSRVKAGMAGDDFLSSDCVSCGACVQACPTATLQEKSVIEIGTPDRSVVTTCAYCGVGCSFRAEMRGDELVRMVPWKDGKA
;
A
#
# COMPACT_ATOMS: atom_id res chain seq x y z
N ARG A 1 8.98 -7.94 -2.96
CA ARG A 1 8.41 -6.70 -3.56
C ARG A 1 8.14 -5.65 -2.49
N CYS A 2 7.39 -6.00 -1.44
CA CYS A 2 7.08 -5.13 -0.30
C CYS A 2 8.30 -4.53 0.40
N VAL A 3 9.34 -5.34 0.71
CA VAL A 3 10.60 -4.86 1.33
C VAL A 3 11.25 -3.77 0.47
N ARG A 4 11.57 -4.08 -0.79
CA ARG A 4 12.10 -3.08 -1.74
C ARG A 4 11.23 -1.84 -1.89
N ALA A 5 9.90 -1.97 -1.91
CA ALA A 5 9.02 -0.79 -1.99
C ALA A 5 9.15 0.09 -0.73
N CYS A 6 9.30 -0.52 0.45
CA CYS A 6 9.52 0.17 1.71
C CYS A 6 10.90 0.88 1.76
N GLU A 7 11.92 0.29 1.14
CA GLU A 7 13.30 0.78 1.14
C GLU A 7 13.58 1.79 0.02
N GLU A 8 13.15 1.49 -1.21
CA GLU A 8 13.51 2.26 -2.41
C GLU A 8 12.51 3.38 -2.72
N VAL A 9 11.23 3.22 -2.34
CA VAL A 9 10.18 4.23 -2.61
C VAL A 9 9.92 5.08 -1.38
N GLN A 10 9.61 4.45 -0.24
CA GLN A 10 9.30 5.19 0.99
C GLN A 10 10.55 5.54 1.83
N VAL A 11 11.64 4.77 1.67
CA VAL A 11 12.91 4.99 2.37
C VAL A 11 12.77 4.98 3.90
N THR A 12 11.86 4.14 4.42
CA THR A 12 11.60 4.03 5.87
C THR A 12 12.11 2.74 6.49
N PHE A 13 12.46 1.73 5.68
CA PHE A 13 13.05 0.47 6.16
C PHE A 13 12.24 -0.29 7.23
N ALA A 14 10.92 -0.08 7.27
CA ALA A 14 10.02 -0.70 8.26
C ALA A 14 9.69 -2.18 7.97
N LEU A 15 10.17 -2.75 6.87
CA LEU A 15 9.95 -4.14 6.49
C LEU A 15 11.29 -4.85 6.25
N THR A 16 11.39 -6.09 6.73
CA THR A 16 12.55 -6.95 6.51
C THR A 16 12.12 -8.40 6.23
N ILE A 17 13.10 -9.27 5.98
CA ILE A 17 12.93 -10.71 5.92
C ILE A 17 13.52 -11.32 7.19
N GLU A 18 12.67 -11.96 7.98
CA GLU A 18 13.08 -12.77 9.13
C GLU A 18 13.22 -14.24 8.71
N GLY A 19 14.16 -14.96 9.34
CA GLY A 19 14.42 -16.37 9.03
C GLY A 19 15.38 -16.56 7.87
N ARG A 20 15.52 -17.82 7.42
CA ARG A 20 16.43 -18.20 6.33
C ARG A 20 15.88 -19.39 5.56
N GLY A 21 16.16 -19.41 4.25
CA GLY A 21 15.76 -20.52 3.38
C GLY A 21 14.23 -20.59 3.26
N PHE A 22 13.68 -21.79 3.38
CA PHE A 22 12.23 -22.01 3.26
C PHE A 22 11.42 -21.35 4.38
N ASP A 23 12.03 -21.10 5.53
CA ASP A 23 11.36 -20.47 6.68
C ASP A 23 11.42 -18.93 6.65
N SER A 24 11.82 -18.34 5.51
CA SER A 24 11.89 -16.89 5.38
C SER A 24 10.49 -16.26 5.35
N ARG A 25 10.24 -15.27 6.20
CA ARG A 25 8.97 -14.53 6.31
C ARG A 25 9.20 -13.03 6.19
N VAL A 26 8.27 -12.33 5.53
CA VAL A 26 8.24 -10.87 5.56
C VAL A 26 7.74 -10.43 6.93
N LYS A 27 8.45 -9.49 7.57
CA LYS A 27 8.16 -9.02 8.92
C LYS A 27 8.32 -7.51 9.04
N ALA A 28 7.52 -6.89 9.91
CA ALA A 28 7.69 -5.49 10.30
C ALA A 28 8.90 -5.34 11.24
N GLY A 29 9.76 -4.37 10.98
CA GLY A 29 11.02 -4.19 11.69
C GLY A 29 10.83 -3.65 13.11
N MET A 30 10.94 -4.56 14.10
CA MET A 30 11.07 -4.38 15.56
C MET A 30 9.96 -3.62 16.33
N ALA A 31 9.83 -4.07 17.60
CA ALA A 31 8.80 -3.82 18.61
C ALA A 31 7.38 -4.24 18.20
N GLY A 32 6.90 -5.39 18.73
CA GLY A 32 5.46 -5.73 18.76
C GLY A 32 4.93 -6.73 17.73
N ASP A 33 5.74 -7.16 16.75
CA ASP A 33 5.33 -8.07 15.66
C ASP A 33 4.10 -7.58 14.86
N ASP A 34 3.79 -6.28 14.91
CA ASP A 34 2.68 -5.68 14.18
C ASP A 34 3.11 -4.39 13.44
N PHE A 35 2.33 -4.00 12.44
CA PHE A 35 2.64 -2.82 11.62
C PHE A 35 2.45 -1.50 12.36
N LEU A 36 1.56 -1.45 13.35
CA LEU A 36 1.18 -0.22 14.06
C LEU A 36 2.24 0.19 15.09
N SER A 37 2.87 -0.79 15.73
CA SER A 37 3.96 -0.58 16.69
C SER A 37 5.34 -0.43 16.03
N SER A 38 5.46 -0.78 14.74
CA SER A 38 6.67 -0.57 13.93
C SER A 38 6.82 0.85 13.38
N ASP A 39 7.94 1.14 12.71
CA ASP A 39 8.20 2.41 12.00
C ASP A 39 7.33 2.64 10.73
N CYS A 40 6.31 1.82 10.50
CA CYS A 40 5.43 1.94 9.34
C CYS A 40 4.50 3.17 9.42
N VAL A 41 4.66 4.11 8.51
CA VAL A 41 3.80 5.32 8.41
C VAL A 41 2.54 5.14 7.55
N SER A 42 2.17 3.90 7.22
CA SER A 42 0.95 3.57 6.46
C SER A 42 0.83 4.22 5.06
N CYS A 43 1.96 4.37 4.35
CA CYS A 43 1.97 4.92 2.99
C CYS A 43 1.34 4.02 1.91
N GLY A 44 1.13 2.72 2.18
CA GLY A 44 0.49 1.77 1.25
C GLY A 44 1.36 1.29 0.08
N ALA A 45 2.62 1.74 -0.06
CA ALA A 45 3.50 1.32 -1.16
C ALA A 45 3.72 -0.21 -1.22
N CYS A 46 3.83 -0.85 -0.05
CA CYS A 46 3.97 -2.31 0.05
C CYS A 46 2.69 -3.06 -0.35
N VAL A 47 1.51 -2.50 -0.06
CA VAL A 47 0.19 -3.03 -0.43
C VAL A 47 0.02 -2.96 -1.94
N GLN A 48 0.29 -1.79 -2.55
CA GLN A 48 0.22 -1.60 -4.00
C GLN A 48 1.16 -2.56 -4.75
N ALA A 49 2.34 -2.86 -4.19
CA ALA A 49 3.32 -3.74 -4.81
C ALA A 49 3.06 -5.24 -4.58
N CYS A 50 2.09 -5.62 -3.74
CA CYS A 50 1.78 -7.00 -3.40
C CYS A 50 0.91 -7.67 -4.48
N PRO A 51 1.38 -8.75 -5.14
CA PRO A 51 0.61 -9.40 -6.20
C PRO A 51 -0.31 -10.53 -5.71
N THR A 52 -0.15 -10.98 -4.46
CA THR A 52 -0.76 -12.21 -3.92
C THR A 52 -1.83 -11.96 -2.87
N ALA A 53 -2.27 -10.71 -2.70
CA ALA A 53 -3.20 -10.29 -1.64
C ALA A 53 -2.72 -10.57 -0.20
N THR A 54 -1.43 -10.88 0.00
CA THR A 54 -0.86 -11.04 1.35
C THR A 54 -0.90 -9.74 2.14
N LEU A 55 -0.67 -8.62 1.47
CA LEU A 55 -0.95 -7.27 1.96
C LEU A 55 -2.03 -6.68 1.06
N GLN A 56 -3.19 -6.37 1.62
CA GLN A 56 -4.36 -5.90 0.90
C GLN A 56 -5.12 -4.87 1.73
N GLU A 57 -5.75 -3.90 1.06
CA GLU A 57 -6.64 -2.95 1.72
C GLU A 57 -7.88 -3.65 2.28
N LYS A 58 -8.24 -3.33 3.53
CA LYS A 58 -9.42 -3.92 4.20
C LYS A 58 -10.71 -3.65 3.44
N SER A 59 -10.84 -2.47 2.85
CA SER A 59 -12.00 -2.08 2.05
C SER A 59 -12.23 -2.97 0.83
N VAL A 60 -11.18 -3.56 0.24
CA VAL A 60 -11.34 -4.55 -0.85
C VAL A 60 -11.93 -5.86 -0.33
N ILE A 61 -11.63 -6.23 0.92
CA ILE A 61 -12.21 -7.41 1.58
C ILE A 61 -13.68 -7.15 1.92
N GLU A 62 -13.99 -5.97 2.43
CA GLU A 62 -15.32 -5.59 2.91
C GLU A 62 -16.31 -5.28 1.77
N ILE A 63 -15.87 -4.50 0.78
CA ILE A 63 -16.72 -4.00 -0.32
C ILE A 63 -16.59 -4.89 -1.56
N GLY A 64 -15.44 -5.55 -1.74
CA GLY A 64 -15.11 -6.38 -2.90
C GLY A 64 -14.30 -5.66 -3.98
N THR A 65 -13.99 -6.39 -5.05
CA THR A 65 -13.16 -5.89 -6.15
C THR A 65 -13.86 -4.75 -6.92
N PRO A 66 -13.17 -3.63 -7.21
CA PRO A 66 -13.73 -2.52 -7.96
C PRO A 66 -14.03 -2.88 -9.43
N ASP A 67 -15.04 -2.21 -10.01
CA ASP A 67 -15.50 -2.41 -11.39
C ASP A 67 -15.13 -1.26 -12.35
N ARG A 68 -14.81 -0.08 -11.80
CA ARG A 68 -14.41 1.11 -12.58
C ARG A 68 -13.41 1.96 -11.81
N SER A 69 -12.79 2.91 -12.51
CA SER A 69 -11.90 3.89 -11.87
C SER A 69 -12.08 5.29 -12.42
N VAL A 70 -11.83 6.30 -11.59
CA VAL A 70 -11.87 7.73 -11.94
C VAL A 70 -10.57 8.38 -11.48
N VAL A 71 -9.90 9.12 -12.36
CA VAL A 71 -8.69 9.87 -12.00
C VAL A 71 -9.07 11.14 -11.26
N THR A 72 -8.44 11.38 -10.12
CA THR A 72 -8.64 12.55 -9.27
C THR A 72 -7.32 12.99 -8.64
N THR A 73 -7.34 14.06 -7.85
CA THR A 73 -6.15 14.66 -7.22
C THR A 73 -6.33 14.73 -5.71
N CYS A 74 -5.24 14.51 -4.97
CA CYS A 74 -5.22 14.66 -3.51
C CYS A 74 -5.52 16.10 -3.07
N ALA A 75 -6.45 16.27 -2.12
CA ALA A 75 -6.91 17.57 -1.64
C ALA A 75 -6.15 18.12 -0.43
N TYR A 76 -5.00 17.53 -0.06
CA TYR A 76 -4.34 17.82 1.22
C TYR A 76 -3.10 18.73 1.12
N CYS A 77 -1.91 18.16 0.87
CA CYS A 77 -0.63 18.85 1.13
C CYS A 77 -0.11 19.74 0.00
N GLY A 78 -0.92 20.05 -1.01
CA GLY A 78 -0.52 20.93 -2.13
C GLY A 78 0.42 20.31 -3.17
N VAL A 79 1.01 19.13 -2.91
CA VAL A 79 1.81 18.38 -3.90
C VAL A 79 0.99 18.01 -5.14
N GLY A 80 -0.31 17.76 -4.97
CA GLY A 80 -1.20 17.45 -6.09
C GLY A 80 -1.06 16.03 -6.64
N CYS A 81 -0.65 15.08 -5.80
CA CYS A 81 -0.55 13.66 -6.19
C CYS A 81 -1.82 13.18 -6.91
N SER A 82 -1.64 12.62 -8.11
CA SER A 82 -2.73 12.05 -8.91
C SER A 82 -3.07 10.64 -8.44
N PHE A 83 -4.36 10.34 -8.31
CA PHE A 83 -4.88 9.05 -7.86
C PHE A 83 -5.93 8.51 -8.83
N ARG A 84 -6.04 7.19 -8.92
CA ARG A 84 -7.24 6.51 -9.40
C ARG A 84 -8.09 6.14 -8.19
N ALA A 85 -9.28 6.73 -8.11
CA ALA A 85 -10.35 6.26 -7.24
C ALA A 85 -10.96 5.02 -7.88
N GLU A 86 -10.73 3.85 -7.30
CA GLU A 86 -11.32 2.59 -7.74
C GLU A 86 -12.66 2.39 -7.03
N MET A 87 -13.72 2.26 -7.82
CA MET A 87 -15.12 2.30 -7.37
C MET A 87 -15.81 0.96 -7.66
N ARG A 88 -16.86 0.67 -6.90
CA ARG A 88 -17.83 -0.39 -7.18
C ARG A 88 -19.23 0.21 -7.17
N GLY A 89 -19.86 0.34 -8.33
CA GLY A 89 -21.04 1.19 -8.47
C GLY A 89 -20.72 2.63 -8.05
N ASP A 90 -21.38 3.14 -7.01
CA ASP A 90 -21.14 4.48 -6.44
C ASP A 90 -20.30 4.47 -5.15
N GLU A 91 -19.88 3.30 -4.68
CA GLU A 91 -19.09 3.15 -3.45
C GLU A 91 -17.59 3.18 -3.77
N LEU A 92 -16.83 3.97 -3.00
CA LEU A 92 -15.37 4.06 -3.13
C LEU A 92 -14.72 2.85 -2.43
N VAL A 93 -14.05 2.00 -3.19
CA VAL A 93 -13.34 0.84 -2.64
C VAL A 93 -11.96 1.26 -2.13
N ARG A 94 -11.14 1.90 -2.97
CA ARG A 94 -9.80 2.36 -2.59
C ARG A 94 -9.29 3.44 -3.53
N MET A 95 -8.21 4.10 -3.13
CA MET A 95 -7.45 5.02 -3.96
C MET A 95 -6.04 4.49 -4.18
N VAL A 96 -5.62 4.39 -5.44
CA VAL A 96 -4.27 3.94 -5.81
C VAL A 96 -3.54 5.04 -6.59
N PRO A 97 -2.23 5.27 -6.37
CA PRO A 97 -1.48 6.28 -7.13
C PRO A 97 -1.61 6.08 -8.64
N TRP A 98 -1.77 7.18 -9.37
CA TRP A 98 -1.79 7.17 -10.83
C TRP A 98 -0.39 7.47 -11.38
N LYS A 99 0.23 6.47 -12.02
CA LYS A 99 1.63 6.56 -12.48
C LYS A 99 1.85 7.59 -13.58
N ASP A 100 0.84 7.86 -14.41
CA ASP A 100 0.91 8.89 -15.45
C ASP A 100 0.46 10.27 -14.93
N GLY A 101 0.37 10.42 -13.61
CA GLY A 101 0.20 11.71 -12.95
C GLY A 101 1.37 12.63 -13.28
N LYS A 102 1.08 13.93 -13.44
CA LYS A 102 2.08 14.94 -13.85
C LYS A 102 2.51 15.87 -12.71
N ALA A 103 2.02 15.59 -11.51
CA ALA A 103 2.37 16.31 -10.29
C ALA A 103 3.59 15.66 -9.64
#